data_AF-A0A7V9STX7-F1
#
_entry.id   AF-A0A7V9STX7-F1
#
_cell.length_a   1.000
_cell.length_b   1.000
_cell.length_c   1.000
_cell.angle_alpha   90.00
_cell.angle_beta   90.00
_cell.angle_gamma   90.00
#
_symmetry.space_group_name_H-M   'P 1'
#
loop_
_entity.id
_entity.type
_entity.pdbx_description
1 polymer ?
#
loop_
_entity_poly.entity_id
_entity_poly.type
_entity_poly.pdbx_seq_one_letter_code
_entity_poly.pdbx_strand_id
1 'polypeptide(L)'
;MKKHSLKVALNMSRTSVPDKINKARLITDAINNNPATFASPIPAIATVVTAINDLEIAWNNAVDGGKSKKAIMHDKESELLKLMNDLGHYVEGVADGDESKVHLAAMDSKKLPHIKNLSEFEVAATDDRGAVNLKVKAKIKTVYKWQYCMAPTNQNAWVTASSSTVSRATIGNLVSGALYYFRVLFINTSGDSQTSEIAFVVN
;
A
#
# COMPACT_ATOMS: atom_id res chain seq x y z
N MET A 1 -18.12 3.04 -8.08
CA MET A 1 -17.79 2.13 -6.96
C MET A 1 -16.47 2.57 -6.34
N LYS A 2 -16.36 2.62 -5.01
CA LYS A 2 -15.06 2.86 -4.34
C LYS A 2 -14.18 1.65 -4.58
N LYS A 3 -13.07 1.80 -5.32
CA LYS A 3 -12.04 0.76 -5.45
C LYS A 3 -11.34 0.64 -4.09
N HIS A 4 -11.36 -0.55 -3.50
CA HIS A 4 -10.60 -0.82 -2.30
C HIS A 4 -9.22 -1.34 -2.71
N SER A 5 -8.16 -0.90 -2.03
CA SER A 5 -6.82 -1.48 -2.21
C SER A 5 -6.84 -2.94 -1.73
N LEU A 6 -6.75 -3.87 -2.67
CA LEU A 6 -6.69 -5.31 -2.43
C LEU A 6 -5.25 -5.77 -2.66
N LYS A 7 -4.77 -6.65 -1.77
CA LYS A 7 -3.47 -7.30 -1.91
C LYS A 7 -3.68 -8.79 -2.13
N VAL A 8 -2.94 -9.38 -3.06
CA VAL A 8 -2.97 -10.83 -3.30
C VAL A 8 -2.36 -11.57 -2.11
N ALA A 9 -3.02 -12.66 -1.69
CA ALA A 9 -2.58 -13.52 -0.60
C ALA A 9 -2.35 -14.95 -1.12
N LEU A 10 -1.09 -15.38 -1.17
CA LEU A 10 -0.74 -16.73 -1.63
C LEU A 10 -0.99 -17.80 -0.56
N ASN A 11 -0.91 -17.44 0.73
CA ASN A 11 -1.12 -18.36 1.87
C ASN A 11 -0.22 -19.61 1.84
N MET A 12 0.97 -19.53 1.25
CA MET A 12 1.88 -20.67 1.09
C MET A 12 2.91 -20.81 2.21
N SER A 13 3.22 -19.76 2.99
CA SER A 13 4.37 -19.79 3.91
C SER A 13 4.28 -20.81 5.06
N ARG A 14 3.07 -21.28 5.39
CA ARG A 14 2.81 -22.20 6.51
C ARG A 14 2.30 -23.58 6.08
N THR A 15 2.27 -23.86 4.77
CA THR A 15 1.78 -25.14 4.23
C THR A 15 2.93 -26.11 3.96
N SER A 16 2.61 -27.40 3.80
CA SER A 16 3.60 -28.42 3.45
C SER A 16 4.15 -28.20 2.03
N VAL A 17 5.32 -28.77 1.71
CA VAL A 17 5.90 -28.69 0.36
C VAL A 17 4.97 -29.30 -0.71
N PRO A 18 4.35 -30.48 -0.50
CA PRO A 18 3.33 -30.99 -1.43
C PRO A 18 2.16 -30.03 -1.64
N ASP A 19 1.66 -29.39 -0.58
CA ASP A 19 0.55 -28.43 -0.70
C ASP A 19 0.97 -27.18 -1.49
N LYS A 20 2.23 -26.72 -1.31
CA LYS A 20 2.80 -25.61 -2.10
C LYS A 20 2.85 -25.97 -3.59
N ILE A 21 3.31 -27.18 -3.92
CA ILE A 21 3.36 -27.69 -5.30
C ILE A 21 1.94 -27.71 -5.89
N ASN A 22 0.99 -28.34 -5.21
CA ASN A 22 -0.40 -28.46 -5.68
C ASN A 22 -1.04 -27.09 -5.90
N LYS A 23 -0.87 -26.17 -4.94
CA LYS A 23 -1.43 -24.81 -5.06
C LYS A 23 -0.75 -24.01 -6.17
N ALA A 24 0.56 -24.14 -6.36
CA ALA A 24 1.27 -23.48 -7.46
C ALA A 24 0.78 -23.97 -8.83
N ARG A 25 0.58 -25.30 -9.00
CA ARG A 25 0.00 -25.88 -10.22
C ARG A 25 -1.39 -25.34 -10.52
N LEU A 26 -2.25 -25.31 -9.50
CA LEU A 26 -3.62 -24.80 -9.62
C LEU A 26 -3.64 -23.33 -10.07
N ILE A 27 -2.74 -22.50 -9.54
CA ILE A 27 -2.60 -21.10 -9.94
C ILE A 27 -2.10 -20.97 -11.39
N THR A 28 -1.08 -21.74 -11.79
CA THR A 28 -0.56 -21.69 -13.16
C THR A 28 -1.61 -22.11 -14.19
N ASP A 29 -2.40 -23.14 -13.86
CA ASP A 29 -3.48 -23.62 -14.72
C ASP A 29 -4.59 -22.56 -14.83
N ALA A 30 -4.96 -21.93 -13.71
CA ALA A 30 -5.95 -20.87 -13.68
C ALA A 30 -5.53 -19.67 -14.53
N ILE A 31 -4.27 -19.23 -14.45
CA ILE A 31 -3.76 -18.13 -15.29
C ILE A 31 -3.74 -18.52 -16.78
N ASN A 32 -3.28 -19.73 -17.11
CA ASN A 32 -3.20 -20.21 -18.49
C ASN A 32 -4.58 -20.41 -19.13
N ASN A 33 -5.60 -20.77 -18.33
CA ASN A 33 -6.98 -20.91 -18.77
C ASN A 33 -7.71 -19.57 -18.94
N ASN A 34 -7.12 -18.46 -18.48
CA ASN A 34 -7.71 -17.11 -18.55
C ASN A 34 -6.82 -16.09 -19.31
N PRO A 35 -6.40 -16.38 -20.56
CA PRO A 35 -5.43 -15.55 -21.28
C PRO A 35 -5.95 -14.15 -21.64
N ALA A 36 -7.27 -13.98 -21.76
CA ALA A 36 -7.89 -12.67 -22.00
C ALA A 36 -7.72 -11.72 -20.81
N THR A 37 -7.66 -12.25 -19.59
CA THR A 37 -7.42 -11.48 -18.37
C THR A 37 -5.93 -11.35 -18.10
N PHE A 38 -5.16 -12.43 -18.29
CA PHE A 38 -3.74 -12.49 -17.95
C PHE A 38 -2.85 -12.52 -19.21
N ALA A 39 -2.81 -11.41 -19.93
CA ALA A 39 -1.96 -11.26 -21.10
C ALA A 39 -0.48 -11.10 -20.69
N SER A 40 0.37 -12.04 -21.12
CA SER A 40 1.82 -12.05 -20.87
C SER A 40 2.20 -12.04 -19.37
N PRO A 41 1.98 -13.15 -18.65
CA PRO A 41 2.35 -13.26 -17.24
C PRO A 41 3.84 -12.98 -16.97
N ILE A 42 4.11 -12.24 -15.90
CA ILE A 42 5.45 -11.97 -15.40
C ILE A 42 5.52 -12.47 -13.95
N PRO A 43 6.37 -13.45 -13.61
CA PRO A 43 7.23 -14.24 -14.50
C PRO A 43 6.43 -15.13 -15.47
N ALA A 44 7.06 -15.54 -16.56
CA ALA A 44 6.45 -16.42 -17.56
C ALA A 44 6.01 -17.75 -16.92
N ILE A 45 4.82 -18.25 -17.27
CA ILE A 45 4.26 -19.49 -16.70
C ILE A 45 5.20 -20.68 -16.90
N ALA A 46 5.90 -20.76 -18.03
CA ALA A 46 6.87 -21.82 -18.29
C ALA A 46 8.02 -21.86 -17.25
N THR A 47 8.49 -20.68 -16.80
CA THR A 47 9.50 -20.57 -15.74
C THR A 47 8.95 -21.07 -14.40
N VAL A 48 7.71 -20.72 -14.08
CA VAL A 48 7.04 -21.17 -12.84
C VAL A 48 6.84 -22.68 -12.86
N VAL A 49 6.37 -23.25 -13.99
CA VAL A 49 6.19 -24.71 -14.16
C VAL A 49 7.51 -25.46 -14.00
N THR A 50 8.62 -24.91 -14.51
CA THR A 50 9.95 -25.49 -14.32
C THR A 50 10.32 -25.54 -12.84
N ALA A 51 10.13 -24.45 -12.10
CA ALA A 51 10.41 -24.41 -10.65
C ALA A 51 9.51 -25.35 -9.83
N ILE A 52 8.24 -25.53 -10.23
CA ILE A 52 7.33 -26.50 -9.62
C ILE A 52 7.89 -27.92 -9.78
N ASN A 53 8.29 -28.29 -11.00
CA ASN A 53 8.81 -29.63 -11.29
C ASN A 53 10.14 -29.89 -10.54
N ASP A 54 11.03 -28.89 -10.49
CA ASP A 54 12.28 -28.97 -9.73
C ASP A 54 12.05 -29.21 -8.23
N LEU A 55 11.08 -28.51 -7.64
CA LEU A 55 10.74 -28.70 -6.23
C LEU A 55 10.13 -30.08 -5.97
N GLU A 56 9.28 -30.58 -6.87
CA GLU A 56 8.69 -31.92 -6.76
C GLU A 56 9.75 -33.03 -6.82
N ILE A 57 10.72 -32.90 -7.74
CA ILE A 57 11.87 -33.82 -7.82
C ILE A 57 12.70 -33.75 -6.52
N ALA A 58 12.99 -32.55 -6.03
CA ALA A 58 13.77 -32.36 -4.81
C ALA A 58 13.06 -32.90 -3.57
N TRP A 59 11.73 -32.74 -3.47
CA TRP A 59 10.89 -33.31 -2.43
C TRP A 59 10.97 -34.84 -2.43
N ASN A 60 10.75 -35.48 -3.58
CA ASN A 60 10.79 -36.94 -3.72
C ASN A 60 12.17 -37.51 -3.34
N ASN A 61 13.24 -36.81 -3.72
CA ASN A 61 14.60 -37.20 -3.32
C ASN A 61 14.83 -37.07 -1.81
N ALA A 62 14.28 -36.04 -1.17
CA ALA A 62 14.46 -35.75 0.25
C ALA A 62 13.65 -36.65 1.19
N VAL A 63 12.73 -37.49 0.69
CA VAL A 63 11.89 -38.40 1.48
C VAL A 63 12.74 -39.30 2.39
N ASP A 64 13.88 -39.81 1.91
CA ASP A 64 14.79 -40.68 2.68
C ASP A 64 15.51 -39.95 3.83
N GLY A 65 15.36 -38.62 3.96
CA GLY A 65 15.80 -37.88 5.14
C GLY A 65 17.22 -37.31 5.10
N GLY A 66 18.00 -37.52 4.03
CA GLY A 66 19.37 -37.02 3.90
C GLY A 66 19.49 -35.50 3.99
N LYS A 67 20.41 -34.99 4.84
CA LYS A 67 20.59 -33.55 5.10
C LYS A 67 20.81 -32.72 3.82
N SER A 68 21.68 -33.18 2.93
CA SER A 68 21.95 -32.47 1.66
C SER A 68 20.73 -32.44 0.75
N LYS A 69 19.96 -33.53 0.68
CA LYS A 69 18.73 -33.59 -0.13
C LYS A 69 17.66 -32.64 0.41
N LYS A 70 17.52 -32.55 1.74
CA LYS A 70 16.64 -31.57 2.40
C LYS A 70 17.06 -30.13 2.17
N ALA A 71 18.37 -29.84 2.18
CA ALA A 71 18.87 -28.51 1.85
C ALA A 71 18.49 -28.11 0.41
N ILE A 72 18.73 -28.99 -0.56
CA ILE A 72 18.35 -28.78 -1.97
C ILE A 72 16.83 -28.54 -2.11
N MET A 73 16.02 -29.31 -1.39
CA MET A 73 14.56 -29.13 -1.38
C MET A 73 14.17 -27.74 -0.85
N HIS A 74 14.77 -27.26 0.24
CA HIS A 74 14.49 -25.93 0.78
C HIS A 74 14.98 -24.79 -0.15
N ASP A 75 16.09 -25.00 -0.87
CA ASP A 75 16.57 -24.04 -1.87
C ASP A 75 15.56 -23.91 -3.02
N LYS A 76 15.06 -25.05 -3.53
CA LYS A 76 14.02 -25.08 -4.57
C LYS A 76 12.67 -24.55 -4.08
N GLU A 77 12.34 -24.78 -2.81
CA GLU A 77 11.16 -24.21 -2.18
C GLU A 77 11.25 -22.68 -2.13
N SER A 78 12.40 -22.12 -1.78
CA SER A 78 12.64 -20.68 -1.78
C SER A 78 12.54 -20.09 -3.18
N GLU A 79 13.10 -20.78 -4.19
CA GLU A 79 13.04 -20.38 -5.59
C GLU A 79 11.58 -20.30 -6.09
N LEU A 80 10.78 -21.34 -5.85
CA LEU A 80 9.35 -21.33 -6.20
C LEU A 80 8.61 -20.21 -5.48
N LEU A 81 8.82 -20.01 -4.18
CA LEU A 81 8.12 -18.97 -3.41
C LEU A 81 8.44 -17.56 -3.90
N LYS A 82 9.66 -17.29 -4.38
CA LYS A 82 10.00 -16.01 -5.02
C LYS A 82 9.19 -15.81 -6.30
N LEU A 83 9.20 -16.79 -7.20
CA LEU A 83 8.45 -16.73 -8.45
C LEU A 83 6.94 -16.59 -8.22
N MET A 84 6.39 -17.29 -7.23
CA MET A 84 4.97 -17.17 -6.88
C MET A 84 4.63 -15.78 -6.30
N ASN A 85 5.53 -15.15 -5.54
CA ASN A 85 5.34 -13.77 -5.07
C ASN A 85 5.34 -12.78 -6.24
N ASP A 86 6.28 -12.92 -7.17
CA ASP A 86 6.33 -12.07 -8.36
C ASP A 86 5.07 -12.24 -9.22
N LEU A 87 4.59 -13.48 -9.38
CA LEU A 87 3.35 -13.78 -10.08
C LEU A 87 2.13 -13.19 -9.36
N GLY A 88 2.13 -13.21 -8.02
CA GLY A 88 1.11 -12.56 -7.20
C GLY A 88 1.08 -11.04 -7.42
N HIS A 89 2.24 -10.39 -7.54
CA HIS A 89 2.33 -8.96 -7.87
C HIS A 89 1.79 -8.65 -9.26
N TYR A 90 2.07 -9.50 -10.25
CA TYR A 90 1.48 -9.38 -11.58
C TYR A 90 -0.05 -9.50 -11.54
N VAL A 91 -0.60 -10.51 -10.86
CA VAL A 91 -2.06 -10.68 -10.70
C VAL A 91 -2.68 -9.48 -9.98
N GLU A 92 -2.02 -8.95 -8.95
CA GLU A 92 -2.46 -7.73 -8.24
C GLU A 92 -2.57 -6.53 -9.18
N GLY A 93 -1.58 -6.35 -10.07
CA GLY A 93 -1.58 -5.30 -11.09
C GLY A 93 -2.69 -5.47 -12.14
N VAL A 94 -2.94 -6.69 -12.61
CA VAL A 94 -4.02 -7.00 -13.57
C VAL A 94 -5.41 -6.85 -12.93
N ALA A 95 -5.52 -7.19 -11.64
CA ALA A 95 -6.76 -7.10 -10.90
C ALA A 95 -7.21 -5.65 -10.67
N ASP A 96 -6.30 -4.72 -10.41
CA ASP A 96 -6.60 -3.29 -10.18
C ASP A 96 -7.76 -3.07 -9.16
N GLY A 97 -7.73 -3.86 -8.08
CA GLY A 97 -8.76 -3.83 -7.04
C GLY A 97 -10.05 -4.58 -7.38
N ASP A 98 -10.07 -5.38 -8.45
CA ASP A 98 -11.15 -6.32 -8.77
C ASP A 98 -10.87 -7.70 -8.17
N GLU A 99 -11.58 -8.02 -7.09
CA GLU A 99 -11.46 -9.29 -6.38
C GLU A 99 -11.82 -10.50 -7.27
N SER A 100 -12.73 -10.35 -8.24
CA SER A 100 -13.10 -11.43 -9.15
C SER A 100 -11.93 -11.84 -10.03
N LYS A 101 -11.08 -10.90 -10.45
CA LYS A 101 -9.86 -11.20 -11.22
C LYS A 101 -8.80 -11.92 -10.38
N VAL A 102 -8.71 -11.62 -9.10
CA VAL A 102 -7.81 -12.35 -8.18
C VAL A 102 -8.27 -13.80 -8.03
N HIS A 103 -9.58 -14.03 -7.86
CA HIS A 103 -10.17 -15.37 -7.80
C HIS A 103 -10.06 -16.13 -9.12
N LEU A 104 -10.08 -15.45 -10.27
CA LEU A 104 -9.83 -16.06 -11.59
C LEU A 104 -8.41 -16.64 -11.72
N ALA A 105 -7.42 -16.08 -11.02
CA ALA A 105 -6.08 -16.66 -10.91
C ALA A 105 -5.98 -17.75 -9.84
N ALA A 106 -7.11 -18.13 -9.23
CA ALA A 106 -7.21 -19.03 -8.09
C ALA A 106 -6.33 -18.63 -6.90
N MET A 107 -6.21 -17.32 -6.68
CA MET A 107 -5.53 -16.73 -5.53
C MET A 107 -6.56 -16.13 -4.57
N ASP A 108 -6.18 -16.01 -3.30
CA ASP A 108 -6.99 -15.33 -2.30
C ASP A 108 -6.68 -13.83 -2.33
N SER A 109 -7.67 -13.00 -1.99
CA SER A 109 -7.47 -11.57 -1.79
C SER A 109 -7.48 -11.25 -0.29
N LYS A 110 -6.61 -10.33 0.12
CA LYS A 110 -6.69 -9.69 1.42
C LYS A 110 -7.02 -8.22 1.22
N LYS A 111 -8.12 -7.79 1.81
CA LYS A 111 -8.40 -6.36 1.97
C LYS A 111 -7.27 -5.79 2.82
N LEU A 112 -6.49 -4.89 2.23
CA LEU A 112 -5.62 -4.07 3.05
C LEU A 112 -6.53 -3.30 4.00
N PRO A 113 -6.13 -3.10 5.27
CA PRO A 113 -6.82 -2.12 6.07
C PRO A 113 -6.87 -0.87 5.22
N HIS A 114 -8.08 -0.35 5.00
CA HIS A 114 -8.16 1.01 4.52
C HIS A 114 -7.37 1.79 5.55
N ILE A 115 -6.19 2.27 5.17
CA ILE A 115 -5.53 3.31 5.93
C ILE A 115 -6.54 4.44 5.77
N LYS A 116 -7.48 4.51 6.72
CA LYS A 116 -8.12 5.75 7.05
C LYS A 116 -6.89 6.59 7.30
N ASN A 117 -6.55 7.45 6.36
CA ASN A 117 -5.69 8.57 6.68
C ASN A 117 -6.47 9.23 7.83
N LEU A 118 -6.13 8.86 9.08
CA LEU A 118 -6.17 9.83 10.14
C LEU A 118 -5.06 10.78 9.72
N SER A 119 -5.36 11.60 8.71
CA SER A 119 -4.59 12.78 8.44
C SER A 119 -4.55 13.45 9.80
N GLU A 120 -3.38 13.43 10.44
CA GLU A 120 -3.23 14.04 11.76
C GLU A 120 -3.73 15.48 11.68
N PHE A 121 -3.70 16.05 10.46
CA PHE A 121 -4.19 17.31 9.97
C PHE A 121 -5.34 17.18 8.94
N GLU A 122 -6.56 17.56 9.33
CA GLU A 122 -7.77 17.66 8.51
C GLU A 122 -7.94 19.11 8.00
N VAL A 123 -8.29 19.27 6.72
CA VAL A 123 -8.63 20.54 6.08
C VAL A 123 -10.01 20.41 5.45
N ALA A 124 -10.95 21.25 5.86
CA ALA A 124 -12.33 21.24 5.37
C ALA A 124 -12.76 22.65 4.96
N ALA A 125 -13.36 22.79 3.78
CA ALA A 125 -14.02 24.05 3.41
C ALA A 125 -15.22 24.32 4.33
N THR A 126 -15.48 25.59 4.63
CA THR A 126 -16.67 26.02 5.37
C THR A 126 -17.78 26.39 4.37
N ASP A 127 -19.03 26.39 4.81
CA ASP A 127 -20.17 26.87 4.00
C ASP A 127 -20.05 28.37 3.63
N ASP A 128 -19.20 29.11 4.37
CA ASP A 128 -18.83 30.48 4.08
C ASP A 128 -17.75 30.53 2.98
N ARG A 129 -18.09 31.15 1.84
CA ARG A 129 -17.16 31.37 0.72
C ARG A 129 -15.93 32.16 1.21
N GLY A 130 -14.74 31.58 1.08
CA GLY A 130 -13.50 32.24 1.50
C GLY A 130 -12.93 31.80 2.85
N ALA A 131 -13.49 30.75 3.46
CA ALA A 131 -13.02 30.24 4.74
C ALA A 131 -12.77 28.73 4.72
N VAL A 132 -11.68 28.32 5.37
CA VAL A 132 -11.28 26.93 5.54
C VAL A 132 -11.07 26.61 7.01
N ASN A 133 -11.65 25.50 7.46
CA ASN A 133 -11.46 24.93 8.78
C ASN A 133 -10.30 23.93 8.76
N LEU A 134 -9.37 24.14 9.68
CA LEU A 134 -8.20 23.32 9.93
C LEU A 134 -8.35 22.63 11.27
N LYS A 135 -8.01 21.36 11.33
CA LYS A 135 -8.03 20.59 12.57
C LYS A 135 -6.87 19.62 12.61
N VAL A 136 -6.23 19.50 13.76
CA VAL A 136 -5.17 18.53 13.98
C VAL A 136 -5.41 17.78 15.29
N LYS A 137 -4.84 16.58 15.44
CA LYS A 137 -4.84 15.88 16.72
C LYS A 137 -4.08 16.72 17.76
N ALA A 138 -4.69 16.91 18.93
CA ALA A 138 -4.07 17.67 20.01
C ALA A 138 -2.85 16.94 20.60
N LYS A 139 -1.75 17.67 20.72
CA LYS A 139 -0.50 17.38 21.43
C LYS A 139 -0.37 18.27 22.67
N ILE A 140 0.20 17.72 23.74
CA ILE A 140 0.34 18.36 25.05
C ILE A 140 1.51 19.36 25.01
N LYS A 141 1.33 20.56 25.59
CA LYS A 141 2.37 21.61 25.71
C LYS A 141 2.98 22.02 24.35
N THR A 142 2.13 22.12 23.33
CA THR A 142 2.51 22.48 21.97
C THR A 142 1.76 23.73 21.49
N VAL A 143 2.46 24.62 20.81
CA VAL A 143 1.88 25.73 20.04
C VAL A 143 1.79 25.31 18.57
N TYR A 144 0.63 25.54 17.97
CA TYR A 144 0.32 25.25 16.58
C TYR A 144 0.43 26.53 15.77
N LYS A 145 1.38 26.59 14.83
CA LYS A 145 1.45 27.65 13.81
C LYS A 145 0.87 27.14 12.51
N TRP A 146 -0.30 27.64 12.14
CA TRP A 146 -1.01 27.31 10.92
C TRP A 146 -0.45 28.13 9.78
N GLN A 147 -0.03 27.46 8.70
CA GLN A 147 0.53 28.11 7.53
C GLN A 147 -0.19 27.68 6.27
N TYR A 148 -0.23 28.58 5.29
CA TYR A 148 -0.72 28.28 3.95
C TYR A 148 0.20 28.85 2.87
N CYS A 149 0.10 28.29 1.66
CA CYS A 149 0.70 28.84 0.46
C CYS A 149 -0.13 28.43 -0.77
N MET A 150 0.09 29.10 -1.90
CA MET A 150 -0.53 28.74 -3.18
C MET A 150 0.36 27.82 -4.02
N ALA A 151 1.67 27.76 -3.70
CA ALA A 151 2.64 26.88 -4.37
C ALA A 151 3.72 26.44 -3.36
N PRO A 152 3.78 25.16 -2.97
CA PRO A 152 4.70 24.66 -1.94
C PRO A 152 6.09 24.32 -2.51
N THR A 153 6.57 25.06 -3.52
CA THR A 153 7.86 24.78 -4.19
C THR A 153 9.06 25.26 -3.38
N ASN A 154 8.88 26.23 -2.47
CA ASN A 154 9.94 26.81 -1.65
C ASN A 154 9.50 26.93 -0.17
N GLN A 155 10.41 26.64 0.78
CA GLN A 155 10.12 26.72 2.22
C GLN A 155 9.74 28.15 2.70
N ASN A 156 10.20 29.17 1.98
CA ASN A 156 9.91 30.59 2.26
C ASN A 156 8.55 31.05 1.70
N ALA A 157 7.85 30.22 0.91
CA ALA A 157 6.54 30.56 0.35
C ALA A 157 5.38 30.42 1.35
N TRP A 158 5.65 29.88 2.55
CA TRP A 158 4.65 29.61 3.57
C TRP A 158 4.37 30.84 4.42
N VAL A 159 3.14 31.32 4.35
CA VAL A 159 2.64 32.44 5.17
C VAL A 159 2.01 31.87 6.44
N THR A 160 2.31 32.46 7.60
CA THR A 160 1.68 32.09 8.86
C THR A 160 0.33 32.81 8.99
N ALA A 161 -0.76 32.05 8.98
CA ALA A 161 -2.11 32.60 9.15
C ALA A 161 -2.44 32.87 10.61
N SER A 162 -2.07 31.95 11.49
CA SER A 162 -2.43 32.00 12.90
C SER A 162 -1.49 31.14 13.74
N SER A 163 -1.32 31.51 15.02
CA SER A 163 -0.62 30.72 16.02
C SER A 163 -1.48 30.58 17.26
N SER A 164 -1.75 29.35 17.70
CA SER A 164 -2.62 29.07 18.84
C SER A 164 -2.15 27.84 19.61
N THR A 165 -2.61 27.68 20.85
CA THR A 165 -2.46 26.44 21.64
C THR A 165 -3.58 25.43 21.37
N VAL A 166 -4.58 25.82 20.58
CA VAL A 166 -5.71 24.98 20.19
C VAL A 166 -5.38 24.25 18.90
N SER A 167 -5.72 22.95 18.84
CA SER A 167 -5.49 22.07 17.69
C SER A 167 -6.51 22.27 16.55
N ARG A 168 -7.15 23.45 16.45
CA ARG A 168 -8.12 23.84 15.43
C ARG A 168 -7.94 25.31 15.06
N ALA A 169 -8.19 25.67 13.80
CA ALA A 169 -8.22 27.05 13.34
C ALA A 169 -9.18 27.23 12.16
N THR A 170 -9.71 28.43 12.00
CA THR A 170 -10.47 28.85 10.81
C THR A 170 -9.67 29.97 10.14
N ILE A 171 -9.28 29.76 8.88
CA ILE A 171 -8.58 30.77 8.07
C ILE A 171 -9.60 31.34 7.10
N GLY A 172 -9.90 32.63 7.25
CA GLY A 172 -10.78 33.38 6.34
C GLY A 172 -10.00 34.22 5.32
N ASN A 173 -10.74 34.99 4.52
CA ASN A 173 -10.21 35.89 3.48
C ASN A 173 -9.41 35.19 2.37
N LEU A 174 -9.72 33.92 2.09
CA LEU A 174 -9.14 33.17 0.98
C LEU A 174 -9.92 33.45 -0.31
N VAL A 175 -9.22 33.60 -1.43
CA VAL A 175 -9.85 33.73 -2.74
C VAL A 175 -10.54 32.41 -3.10
N SER A 176 -11.83 32.45 -3.42
CA SER A 176 -12.58 31.26 -3.87
C SER A 176 -12.19 30.90 -5.32
N GLY A 177 -12.13 29.61 -5.62
CA GLY A 177 -11.63 29.03 -6.86
C GLY A 177 -10.11 28.84 -6.91
N ALA A 178 -9.37 29.15 -5.85
CA ALA A 178 -7.91 29.02 -5.81
C ALA A 178 -7.47 27.79 -4.97
N LEU A 179 -6.45 27.09 -5.47
CA LEU A 179 -5.82 25.97 -4.76
C LEU A 179 -4.90 26.50 -3.66
N TYR A 180 -5.18 26.11 -2.42
CA TYR A 180 -4.31 26.41 -1.28
C TYR A 180 -3.77 25.13 -0.65
N TYR A 181 -2.51 25.19 -0.27
CA TYR A 181 -1.82 24.17 0.52
C TYR A 181 -1.69 24.67 1.95
N PHE A 182 -1.91 23.79 2.91
CA PHE A 182 -1.86 24.08 4.33
C PHE A 182 -0.91 23.12 5.04
N ARG A 183 -0.29 23.60 6.12
CA ARG A 183 0.48 22.79 7.06
C ARG A 183 0.41 23.40 8.46
N VAL A 184 0.79 22.62 9.47
CA VAL A 184 0.97 23.11 10.84
C VAL A 184 2.38 22.84 11.34
N LEU A 185 3.00 23.84 11.98
CA LEU A 185 4.22 23.64 12.77
C LEU A 185 3.84 23.47 14.24
N PHE A 186 4.29 22.38 14.82
CA PHE A 186 4.22 22.09 16.25
C PHE A 186 5.46 22.67 16.91
N ILE A 187 5.31 23.59 17.84
CA ILE A 187 6.42 24.16 18.63
C ILE A 187 6.24 23.75 20.08
N ASN A 188 7.20 23.00 20.61
CA ASN A 188 7.19 22.58 22.00
C ASN A 188 7.87 23.61 22.90
N THR A 189 7.64 23.53 24.22
CA THR A 189 8.27 24.42 25.21
C THR A 189 9.82 24.37 25.16
N SER A 190 10.39 23.27 24.68
CA SER A 190 11.84 23.08 24.48
C SER A 190 12.40 23.80 23.22
N GLY A 191 11.54 24.42 22.40
CA GLY A 191 11.95 25.12 21.17
C GLY A 191 12.00 24.25 19.91
N ASP A 192 11.88 22.93 20.04
CA ASP A 192 11.82 22.01 18.90
C ASP A 192 10.56 22.24 18.06
N SER A 193 10.76 22.38 16.74
CA SER A 193 9.67 22.54 15.78
C SER A 193 9.58 21.35 14.84
N GLN A 194 8.43 20.68 14.81
CA GLN A 194 8.12 19.62 13.85
C GLN A 194 7.00 20.10 12.92
N THR A 195 7.09 19.83 11.62
CA THR A 195 6.03 20.14 10.64
C THR A 195 5.10 18.93 10.44
N SER A 196 3.80 19.17 10.26
CA SER A 196 2.85 18.15 9.78
C SER A 196 3.08 17.82 8.30
N GLU A 197 2.43 16.76 7.82
CA GLU A 197 2.20 16.54 6.39
C GLU A 197 1.42 17.73 5.78
N ILE A 198 1.66 17.98 4.49
CA ILE A 198 0.99 19.05 3.73
C ILE A 198 -0.35 18.52 3.22
N ALA A 199 -1.43 19.26 3.48
CA ALA A 199 -2.75 18.99 2.93
C ALA A 199 -3.19 20.13 2.00
N PHE A 200 -4.04 19.85 1.02
CA PHE A 200 -4.55 20.86 0.09
C PHE A 200 -6.06 20.86 0.06
N VAL A 201 -6.67 22.02 -0.18
CA VAL A 201 -8.10 22.15 -0.47
C VAL A 201 -8.29 23.23 -1.54
N VAL A 202 -9.30 23.02 -2.39
CA VAL A 202 -9.81 24.06 -3.29
C VAL A 202 -10.95 24.75 -2.53
N ASN A 203 -10.76 26.03 -2.24
CA ASN A 203 -11.79 26.91 -1.67
C ASN A 203 -12.60 27.60 -2.77
#